data_AF-A0A954QUI9-F1
#
_entry.id   AF-A0A954QUI9-F1
#
_cell.length_a   1.000
_cell.length_b   1.000
_cell.length_c   1.000
_cell.angle_alpha   90.00
_cell.angle_beta   90.00
_cell.angle_gamma   90.00
#
_symmetry.space_group_name_H-M   'P 1'
#
loop_
_entity.id
_entity.type
_entity.pdbx_description
1 polymer ?
#
loop_
_entity_poly.entity_id
_entity_poly.type
_entity_poly.pdbx_seq_one_letter_code
_entity_poly.pdbx_strand_id
1 'polypeptide(L)'
;ITQATANDTTLANWGRSVADRKIGQHPKSFQTRAIDFSLLIFGKPLRTTNCDCERKGEPTLLQSLYVRNDQEMLDTLDRNDGWIAQIERESTTADLLVDDLIRSAYIRTLSRRPTESELVDCRQHVEESPTIADGMRDLMWALLNTQEFIVNH
;
A
#
# COMPACT_ATOMS: atom_id res chain seq x y z
N ILE A 1 1.49 1.79 4.26
CA ILE A 1 0.47 1.74 3.16
C ILE A 1 -0.41 2.98 3.14
N THR A 2 -1.00 3.41 4.26
CA THR A 2 -1.92 4.57 4.30
C THR A 2 -1.33 5.86 3.73
N GLN A 3 -0.02 6.06 3.92
CA GLN A 3 0.69 7.23 3.38
C GLN A 3 0.89 7.17 1.86
N ALA A 4 1.24 6.00 1.32
CA ALA A 4 1.48 5.81 -0.11
C ALA A 4 0.22 6.08 -0.95
N THR A 5 -0.95 5.75 -0.40
CA THR A 5 -2.27 5.82 -1.05
C THR A 5 -3.06 7.10 -0.69
N ALA A 6 -2.51 7.97 0.15
CA ALA A 6 -3.17 9.23 0.50
C ALA A 6 -3.12 10.26 -0.62
N ASN A 7 -4.21 11.01 -0.77
CA ASN A 7 -4.25 12.17 -1.66
C ASN A 7 -3.24 13.26 -1.21
N ASP A 8 -2.96 14.20 -2.10
CA ASP A 8 -1.93 15.23 -1.88
C ASP A 8 -2.27 16.19 -0.75
N THR A 9 -3.55 16.53 -0.60
CA THR A 9 -4.01 17.44 0.45
C THR A 9 -3.82 16.83 1.84
N THR A 10 -4.13 15.54 2.00
CA THR A 10 -3.94 14.78 3.23
C THR A 10 -2.46 14.60 3.54
N LEU A 11 -1.66 14.28 2.52
CA LEU A 11 -0.21 14.14 2.67
C LEU A 11 0.44 15.46 3.13
N ALA A 12 0.03 16.59 2.53
CA ALA A 12 0.47 17.92 2.95
C ALA A 12 0.04 18.26 4.37
N ASN A 13 -1.18 17.86 4.76
CA ASN A 13 -1.69 18.05 6.12
C ASN A 13 -0.87 17.27 7.15
N TRP A 14 -0.46 16.04 6.87
CA TRP A 14 0.42 15.28 7.78
C TRP A 14 1.82 15.88 7.92
N GLY A 15 2.32 16.53 6.86
CA GLY A 15 3.56 17.31 6.94
C GLY A 15 3.48 18.48 7.92
N ARG A 16 2.30 19.11 8.03
CA ARG A 16 2.07 20.30 8.85
C ARG A 16 1.51 20.01 10.24
N SER A 17 0.71 18.96 10.39
CA SER A 17 0.02 18.59 11.63
C SER A 17 0.68 17.40 12.30
N VAL A 18 0.81 17.48 13.61
CA VAL A 18 1.28 16.39 14.48
C VAL A 18 0.13 15.60 15.13
N ALA A 19 -1.12 16.05 14.98
CA ALA A 19 -2.26 15.49 15.69
C ALA A 19 -2.51 13.99 15.41
N ASP A 20 -2.21 13.54 14.18
CA ASP A 20 -2.48 12.17 13.72
C ASP A 20 -1.22 11.32 13.49
N ARG A 21 -0.04 11.74 13.98
CA ARG A 21 1.22 10.99 13.84
C ARG A 21 1.37 9.81 14.82
N LYS A 22 0.26 9.25 15.30
CA LYS A 22 0.28 8.26 16.37
C LYS A 22 0.63 6.86 15.84
N ILE A 23 1.69 6.25 16.38
CA ILE A 23 2.19 4.90 15.99
C ILE A 23 1.33 3.76 16.58
N GLY A 24 0.33 4.07 17.40
CA GLY A 24 -0.55 3.06 18.01
C GLY A 24 -2.02 3.38 17.77
N GLN A 25 -2.77 2.38 17.29
CA GLN A 25 -4.23 2.44 17.31
C GLN A 25 -4.70 2.74 18.74
N HIS A 26 -5.47 3.81 18.92
CA HIS A 26 -6.32 3.90 20.10
C HIS A 26 -7.34 2.77 19.95
N PRO A 27 -7.53 1.90 20.96
CA PRO A 27 -8.59 0.90 20.90
C PRO A 27 -9.91 1.67 20.88
N LYS A 28 -10.46 1.90 19.68
CA LYS A 28 -11.83 2.38 19.52
C LYS A 28 -12.81 1.20 19.53
N SER A 29 -12.32 -0.04 19.51
CA SER A 29 -13.10 -1.23 19.76
C SER A 29 -12.26 -2.35 20.39
N PHE A 30 -12.87 -3.08 21.33
CA PHE A 30 -12.41 -4.39 21.82
C PHE A 30 -12.87 -5.53 20.88
N GLN A 31 -13.10 -5.25 19.58
CA GLN A 31 -13.60 -6.26 18.66
C GLN A 31 -12.46 -6.97 17.92
N THR A 32 -12.17 -8.17 18.41
CA THR A 32 -11.26 -9.19 17.85
C THR A 32 -11.78 -9.75 16.51
N ARG A 33 -11.73 -9.02 15.38
CA ARG A 33 -12.13 -9.65 14.09
C ARG A 33 -11.29 -9.38 12.83
N ALA A 34 -10.15 -8.70 12.90
CA ALA A 34 -9.19 -8.68 11.78
C ALA A 34 -7.73 -8.56 12.24
N ILE A 35 -7.47 -7.64 13.17
CA ILE A 35 -6.13 -7.35 13.69
C ILE A 35 -5.50 -8.58 14.36
N ASP A 36 -6.27 -9.44 15.03
CA ASP A 36 -5.71 -10.64 15.64
C ASP A 36 -5.35 -11.71 14.62
N PHE A 37 -6.06 -11.84 13.50
CA PHE A 37 -5.76 -12.88 12.50
C PHE A 37 -4.46 -12.58 11.75
N SER A 38 -4.26 -11.33 11.33
CA SER A 38 -3.01 -10.90 10.70
C SER A 38 -1.84 -11.05 11.66
N LEU A 39 -1.98 -10.57 12.91
CA LEU A 39 -0.94 -10.71 13.93
C LEU A 39 -0.65 -12.18 14.24
N LEU A 40 -1.65 -13.07 14.26
CA LEU A 40 -1.45 -14.51 14.42
C LEU A 40 -0.69 -15.13 13.24
N ILE A 41 -1.02 -14.75 12.00
CA ILE A 41 -0.29 -15.18 10.80
C ILE A 41 1.18 -14.76 10.89
N PHE A 42 1.48 -13.56 11.38
CA PHE A 42 2.84 -13.04 11.58
C PHE A 42 3.47 -13.47 12.92
N GLY A 43 2.92 -14.48 13.60
CA GLY A 43 3.58 -15.14 14.72
C GLY A 43 3.36 -14.49 16.10
N LYS A 44 2.34 -13.64 16.28
CA LYS A 44 1.92 -13.16 17.61
C LYS A 44 1.48 -14.37 18.44
N PRO A 45 2.16 -14.68 19.56
CA PRO A 45 1.77 -15.79 20.42
C PRO A 45 0.46 -15.49 21.15
N LEU A 46 -0.33 -16.53 21.42
CA LEU A 46 -1.54 -16.47 22.24
C LEU A 46 -1.21 -16.19 23.73
N ARG A 47 0.08 -16.17 24.10
CA ARG A 47 0.57 -15.96 25.47
C ARG A 47 0.02 -16.98 26.47
N THR A 48 -0.26 -18.18 25.98
CA THR A 48 -0.74 -19.32 26.79
C THR A 48 0.39 -19.95 27.59
N THR A 49 1.63 -19.90 27.08
CA THR A 49 2.82 -20.37 27.79
C THR A 49 3.95 -19.34 27.72
N ASN A 50 4.77 -19.26 28.77
CA ASN A 50 5.94 -18.36 28.83
C ASN A 50 7.16 -18.93 28.09
N CYS A 51 6.97 -19.44 26.86
CA CYS A 51 8.03 -19.98 26.01
C CYS A 51 8.27 -19.03 24.84
N ASP A 52 9.51 -18.57 24.63
CA ASP A 52 9.87 -17.80 23.42
C ASP A 52 9.74 -18.65 22.13
N CYS A 53 9.65 -19.96 22.32
CA CYS A 53 9.41 -21.04 21.36
C CYS A 53 8.08 -20.91 20.59
N GLU A 54 7.09 -20.19 21.13
CA GLU A 54 5.82 -19.91 20.43
C GLU A 54 6.02 -18.94 19.25
N ARG A 55 7.15 -18.21 19.20
CA ARG A 55 7.46 -17.26 18.13
C ARG A 55 8.27 -17.96 17.05
N LYS A 56 7.66 -18.13 15.88
CA LYS A 56 8.34 -18.64 14.68
C LYS A 56 8.74 -17.45 13.80
N GLY A 57 10.04 -17.34 13.51
CA GLY A 57 10.58 -16.30 12.63
C GLY A 57 10.69 -16.70 11.16
N GLU A 58 10.32 -17.94 10.81
CA GLU A 58 10.39 -18.43 9.44
C GLU A 58 9.18 -17.93 8.62
N PRO A 59 9.39 -17.43 7.40
CA PRO A 59 8.30 -17.02 6.53
C PRO A 59 7.44 -18.23 6.17
N THR A 60 6.11 -18.08 6.28
CA THR A 60 5.16 -19.16 5.96
C THR A 60 4.40 -18.87 4.66
N LEU A 61 3.96 -19.93 3.97
CA LEU A 61 3.10 -19.79 2.78
C LEU A 61 1.83 -18.97 3.07
N LEU A 62 1.29 -19.11 4.29
CA LEU A 62 0.10 -18.38 4.72
C LEU A 62 0.38 -16.87 4.84
N GLN A 63 1.57 -16.47 5.31
CA GLN A 63 1.98 -15.06 5.34
C GLN A 63 2.09 -14.50 3.91
N SER A 64 2.70 -15.25 2.99
CA SER A 64 2.79 -14.82 1.58
C SER A 64 1.41 -14.71 0.90
N LEU A 65 0.49 -15.63 1.20
CA LEU A 65 -0.88 -15.59 0.69
C LEU A 65 -1.68 -14.42 1.27
N TYR A 66 -1.51 -14.16 2.56
CA TYR A 66 -2.17 -13.06 3.27
C TYR A 66 -1.79 -11.71 2.68
N VAL A 67 -0.48 -11.46 2.48
CA VAL A 67 0.01 -10.20 1.88
C VAL A 67 -0.54 -10.00 0.46
N ARG A 68 -0.59 -11.08 -0.35
CA ARG A 68 -1.09 -11.01 -1.73
C ARG A 68 -2.59 -10.81 -1.87
N ASN A 69 -3.37 -11.12 -0.84
CA ASN A 69 -4.84 -11.02 -0.87
C ASN A 69 -5.34 -10.17 0.31
N ASP A 70 -4.54 -9.20 0.73
CA ASP A 70 -4.89 -8.37 1.87
C ASP A 70 -6.06 -7.45 1.49
N GLN A 71 -7.23 -7.74 2.05
CA GLN A 71 -8.45 -6.97 1.81
C GLN A 71 -8.34 -5.55 2.38
N GLU A 72 -7.61 -5.35 3.48
CA GLU A 72 -7.39 -4.03 4.07
C GLU A 72 -6.51 -3.17 3.14
N MET A 73 -5.53 -3.77 2.47
CA MET A 73 -4.75 -3.10 1.41
C MET A 73 -5.62 -2.71 0.21
N LEU A 74 -6.49 -3.62 -0.27
CA LEU A 74 -7.42 -3.32 -1.36
C LEU A 74 -8.35 -2.16 -0.98
N ASP A 75 -9.00 -2.25 0.17
CA ASP A 75 -9.93 -1.23 0.66
C ASP A 75 -9.21 0.13 0.84
N THR A 76 -7.93 0.11 1.21
CA THR A 76 -7.11 1.32 1.36
C THR A 76 -6.73 1.94 0.01
N LEU A 77 -6.56 1.15 -1.04
CA LEU A 77 -6.33 1.63 -2.42
C LEU A 77 -7.61 2.20 -3.03
N ASP A 78 -8.74 1.53 -2.80
CA ASP A 78 -10.06 1.86 -3.37
C ASP A 78 -10.81 2.96 -2.59
N ARG A 79 -10.15 3.59 -1.63
CA ARG A 79 -10.77 4.64 -0.82
C ARG A 79 -11.12 5.87 -1.67
N ASN A 80 -12.30 6.44 -1.44
CA ASN A 80 -12.80 7.61 -2.17
C ASN A 80 -11.98 8.89 -1.94
N ASP A 81 -11.25 8.98 -0.82
CA ASP A 81 -10.34 10.08 -0.47
C ASP A 81 -8.88 9.80 -0.87
N GLY A 82 -8.64 8.75 -1.65
CA GLY A 82 -7.31 8.26 -1.99
C GLY A 82 -6.67 8.98 -3.17
N TRP A 83 -5.39 8.69 -3.39
CA TRP A 83 -4.65 9.23 -4.53
C TRP A 83 -5.21 8.75 -5.87
N ILE A 84 -5.66 7.49 -5.99
CA ILE A 84 -6.29 6.98 -7.23
C ILE A 84 -7.57 7.77 -7.55
N ALA A 85 -8.43 8.01 -6.55
CA ALA A 85 -9.63 8.84 -6.71
C ALA A 85 -9.30 10.31 -7.02
N GLN A 86 -8.15 10.82 -6.60
CA GLN A 86 -7.66 12.14 -7.00
C GLN A 86 -7.25 12.13 -8.48
N ILE A 87 -6.47 11.13 -8.92
CA ILE A 87 -6.08 10.96 -10.33
C ILE A 87 -7.31 10.86 -11.22
N GLU A 88 -8.31 10.07 -10.85
CA GLU A 88 -9.53 9.91 -11.63
C GLU A 88 -10.22 11.27 -11.87
N ARG A 89 -10.30 12.13 -10.84
CA ARG A 89 -10.87 13.50 -10.97
C ARG A 89 -10.00 14.43 -11.81
N GLU A 90 -8.69 14.28 -11.76
CA GLU A 90 -7.71 15.18 -12.41
C GLU A 90 -7.30 14.71 -13.83
N SER A 91 -7.61 13.47 -14.20
CA SER A 91 -7.19 12.77 -15.43
C SER A 91 -7.76 13.33 -16.75
N THR A 92 -8.29 14.56 -16.76
CA THR A 92 -8.82 15.23 -17.95
C THR A 92 -7.71 15.76 -18.90
N THR A 93 -6.43 15.75 -18.47
CA THR A 93 -5.34 16.41 -19.22
C THR A 93 -4.21 15.44 -19.58
N ALA A 94 -4.13 15.10 -20.87
CA ALA A 94 -3.00 14.67 -21.72
C ALA A 94 -1.84 13.76 -21.18
N ASP A 95 -1.44 12.80 -22.01
CA ASP A 95 -0.36 11.79 -21.92
C ASP A 95 0.96 12.19 -21.22
N LEU A 96 1.32 13.48 -21.21
CA LEU A 96 2.51 13.97 -20.50
C LEU A 96 2.41 13.80 -18.97
N LEU A 97 1.20 13.64 -18.42
CA LEU A 97 0.99 13.38 -17.01
C LEU A 97 1.28 11.93 -16.60
N VAL A 98 1.23 10.96 -17.52
CA VAL A 98 1.34 9.52 -17.16
C VAL A 98 2.72 9.19 -16.58
N ASP A 99 3.79 9.75 -17.15
CA ASP A 99 5.16 9.53 -16.66
C ASP A 99 5.35 10.06 -15.26
N ASP A 100 4.82 11.25 -15.00
CA ASP A 100 4.91 11.90 -13.69
C ASP A 100 4.07 11.14 -12.66
N LEU A 101 2.93 10.58 -13.06
CA LEU A 101 2.12 9.69 -12.22
C LEU A 101 2.86 8.40 -11.89
N ILE A 102 3.47 7.73 -12.88
CA ILE A 102 4.29 6.52 -12.65
C ILE A 102 5.45 6.84 -11.70
N ARG A 103 6.20 7.92 -11.96
CA ARG A 103 7.29 8.36 -11.08
C ARG A 103 6.80 8.64 -9.66
N SER A 104 5.63 9.26 -9.53
CA SER A 104 4.99 9.51 -8.23
C SER A 104 4.60 8.22 -7.52
N ALA A 105 4.07 7.23 -8.22
CA ALA A 105 3.73 5.92 -7.64
C ALA A 105 4.96 5.20 -7.08
N TYR A 106 6.08 5.21 -7.81
CA TYR A 106 7.35 4.63 -7.35
C TYR A 106 7.90 5.33 -6.11
N ILE A 107 7.84 6.66 -6.07
CA ILE A 107 8.30 7.42 -4.88
C ILE A 107 7.38 7.14 -3.68
N ARG A 108 6.06 7.05 -3.89
CA ARG A 108 5.09 6.78 -2.83
C ARG A 108 5.22 5.38 -2.23
N THR A 109 5.63 4.41 -3.03
CA THR A 109 5.69 2.99 -2.61
C THR A 109 7.11 2.56 -2.24
N LEU A 110 8.05 2.66 -3.16
CA LEU A 110 9.43 2.18 -3.03
C LEU A 110 10.44 3.27 -2.64
N SER A 111 9.99 4.53 -2.47
CA SER A 111 10.87 5.66 -2.13
C SER A 111 12.05 5.87 -3.08
N ARG A 112 11.96 5.35 -4.31
CA ARG A 112 12.97 5.51 -5.38
C ARG A 112 12.31 5.95 -6.68
N ARG A 113 13.13 6.30 -7.67
CA ARG A 113 12.65 6.54 -9.04
C ARG A 113 12.65 5.24 -9.84
N PRO A 114 11.72 5.07 -10.80
CA PRO A 114 11.76 3.96 -11.73
C PRO A 114 13.01 4.09 -12.63
N THR A 115 13.53 2.94 -13.03
CA THR A 115 14.52 2.84 -14.12
C THR A 115 13.84 3.07 -15.48
N GLU A 116 14.63 3.34 -16.54
CA GLU A 116 14.07 3.59 -17.87
C GLU A 116 13.31 2.38 -18.43
N SER A 117 13.78 1.16 -18.19
CA SER A 117 13.06 -0.06 -18.59
C SER A 117 11.74 -0.23 -17.84
N GLU A 118 11.76 -0.04 -16.51
CA GLU A 118 10.54 -0.10 -15.68
C GLU A 118 9.51 0.95 -16.12
N LEU A 119 9.95 2.15 -16.49
CA LEU A 119 9.08 3.23 -16.95
C LEU A 119 8.37 2.86 -18.26
N VAL A 120 9.10 2.26 -19.21
CA VAL A 120 8.52 1.80 -20.49
C VAL A 120 7.48 0.71 -20.23
N ASP A 121 7.79 -0.29 -19.41
CA ASP A 121 6.86 -1.38 -19.09
C ASP A 121 5.60 -0.86 -18.38
N CYS A 122 5.76 0.07 -17.42
CA CYS A 122 4.65 0.67 -16.70
C CYS A 122 3.78 1.54 -17.63
N ARG A 123 4.40 2.30 -18.54
CA ARG A 123 3.67 3.10 -19.52
C ARG A 123 2.79 2.20 -20.38
N GLN A 124 3.38 1.14 -20.95
CA GLN A 124 2.66 0.20 -21.79
C GLN A 124 1.45 -0.38 -21.04
N HIS A 125 1.63 -0.79 -19.79
CA HIS A 125 0.53 -1.33 -18.99
C HIS A 125 -0.60 -0.32 -18.74
N VAL A 126 -0.27 0.95 -18.46
CA VAL A 126 -1.27 2.00 -18.26
C VAL A 126 -2.01 2.32 -19.56
N GLU A 127 -1.33 2.31 -20.71
CA GLU A 127 -1.94 2.51 -22.03
C GLU A 127 -2.86 1.35 -22.45
N GLU A 128 -2.56 0.12 -22.03
CA GLU A 128 -3.40 -1.07 -22.26
C GLU A 128 -4.66 -1.10 -21.36
N SER A 129 -4.70 -0.28 -20.32
CA SER A 129 -5.77 -0.27 -19.32
C SER A 129 -6.99 0.55 -19.78
N PRO A 130 -8.22 0.23 -19.31
CA PRO A 130 -9.44 0.94 -19.71
C PRO A 130 -9.44 2.42 -19.35
N THR A 131 -8.86 2.75 -18.20
CA THR A 131 -8.67 4.13 -17.73
C THR A 131 -7.28 4.28 -17.12
N ILE A 132 -6.75 5.51 -17.10
CA ILE A 132 -5.48 5.81 -16.42
C ILE A 132 -5.58 5.47 -14.93
N ALA A 133 -6.74 5.72 -14.31
CA ALA A 133 -6.97 5.40 -12.90
C ALA A 133 -6.86 3.89 -12.64
N ASP A 134 -7.44 3.05 -13.49
CA ASP A 134 -7.35 1.58 -13.38
C ASP A 134 -5.91 1.09 -13.56
N GLY A 135 -5.21 1.59 -14.59
CA GLY A 135 -3.80 1.23 -14.81
C GLY A 135 -2.89 1.67 -13.66
N MET A 136 -3.13 2.84 -13.08
CA MET A 136 -2.39 3.33 -11.91
C MET A 136 -2.73 2.55 -10.63
N ARG A 137 -3.98 2.11 -10.48
CA ARG A 137 -4.43 1.25 -9.39
C ARG A 137 -3.70 -0.10 -9.44
N ASP A 138 -3.67 -0.72 -10.61
CA ASP A 138 -3.00 -2.01 -10.82
C ASP A 138 -1.48 -1.89 -10.66
N LEU A 139 -0.88 -0.79 -11.14
CA LEU A 139 0.53 -0.49 -10.90
C LEU A 139 0.85 -0.36 -9.41
N MET A 140 0.04 0.40 -8.65
CA MET A 140 0.24 0.52 -7.20
C MET A 140 0.09 -0.83 -6.49
N TRP A 141 -0.90 -1.64 -6.89
CA TRP A 141 -1.09 -2.98 -6.36
C TRP A 141 0.14 -3.87 -6.61
N ALA A 142 0.68 -3.83 -7.84
CA ALA A 142 1.89 -4.57 -8.21
C ALA A 142 3.09 -4.11 -7.37
N LEU A 143 3.33 -2.81 -7.25
CA LEU A 143 4.44 -2.23 -6.48
C LEU A 143 4.39 -2.62 -5.00
N LEU A 144 3.22 -2.56 -4.37
CA LEU A 144 3.00 -2.95 -2.97
C LEU A 144 3.18 -4.46 -2.73
N ASN A 145 3.09 -5.27 -3.78
CA ASN A 145 3.30 -6.72 -3.72
C ASN A 145 4.68 -7.17 -4.21
N THR A 146 5.56 -6.22 -4.57
CA THR A 146 6.94 -6.56 -4.94
C THR A 146 7.72 -7.09 -3.74
N GLN A 147 8.70 -7.96 -4.03
CA GLN A 147 9.64 -8.41 -3.00
C GLN A 147 10.40 -7.22 -2.38
N GLU A 148 10.75 -6.21 -3.19
CA GLU A 148 11.41 -4.99 -2.71
C GLU A 148 10.57 -4.28 -1.64
N PHE A 149 9.27 -4.08 -1.88
CA PHE A 149 8.38 -3.47 -0.90
C PHE A 149 8.30 -4.31 0.37
N ILE A 150 8.02 -5.61 0.25
CA ILE A 150 7.78 -6.50 1.40
C ILE A 150 9.02 -6.64 2.31
N VAL A 151 10.23 -6.56 1.76
CA VAL A 151 11.46 -6.77 2.54
C VAL A 151 12.13 -5.48 3.02
N ASN A 152 11.89 -4.34 2.36
CA ASN A 152 12.60 -3.09 2.64
C ASN A 152 11.72 -1.94 3.12
N HIS A 153 10.38 -2.04 3.06
CA HIS A 153 9.45 -0.93 3.32
C HIS A 153 8.29 -1.34 4.25
#